data_AF-A0A560G586-F1
#
_entry.id   AF-A0A560G586-F1
#
_cell.length_a   1.000
_cell.length_b   1.000
_cell.length_c   1.000
_cell.angle_alpha   90.00
_cell.angle_beta   90.00
_cell.angle_gamma   90.00
#
_symmetry.space_group_name_H-M   'P 1'
#
loop_
_entity.id
_entity.type
_entity.pdbx_description
1 polymer ?
#
loop_
_entity_poly.entity_id
_entity_poly.type
_entity_poly.pdbx_seq_one_letter_code
_entity_poly.pdbx_strand_id
1 'polypeptide(L)'
;MDRTETTSPQAAGRLSGVFLTRLVVALIQAVGLYLLAEAAAKPLGWPATAPALFTPLLTVFMLIPPLILMGAGQISRRPLTAWAMAATLIIAGLAYHAAISRSPVGDGSPLWHNFALWLRLAGGLFIAHTLVVDAVIERRWRPSYPRHFDTAWKQGVQAALTVVFVAVFWGVLYLGAGLFNLLKVTFFERLIQHDWFAIPATTLAIAGAVHITDVQPALIRGARALALTLFSWLLPLLAVIVVGFLGSLPFLSLQPLWRTHFAASLLLTAAAALIFLINCCYQDGAAERTTIAAKRWAGTVGALALLPLVALAAWALGLRVEQYGWSVQRVNAAAITIGLAAYTIGYVIAVIRAPNPLSPTWLRRLEDTNHLTAHLVLILLLALLTPVADPARLMVASQMAQLRAGTLSPDKIDLVALRFDGARWGQDAVTSLREATDSHWTKEQTEALHANATMVLSKENRYLAATASRRPQTAADQVRKLKVYPAGRALPAGLVEVLKDNNRLHDSSSCADTDDESCDAFVITLQPGQPEAVILQENAYSTVLYQQNETGVWSLAGYLSVPICPAVRDALEKGQVTAAPHPWPDLIVGGVRLNIMLPTVNCPTPGP
;
A
#
# COMPACT_ATOMS: atom_id res chain seq x y z
N MET A 1 35.53 36.81 22.76
CA MET A 1 34.62 37.84 23.33
C MET A 1 33.25 37.21 23.43
N ASP A 2 32.93 36.73 24.62
CA ASP A 2 31.63 36.18 25.02
C ASP A 2 30.55 37.26 24.87
N ARG A 3 29.56 37.04 24.01
CA ARG A 3 28.27 37.73 24.08
C ARG A 3 27.30 36.80 24.78
N THR A 4 27.17 36.98 26.08
CA THR A 4 26.00 36.58 26.84
C THR A 4 24.79 37.33 26.25
N GLU A 5 24.06 36.67 25.34
CA GLU A 5 22.74 37.11 24.92
C GLU A 5 21.80 37.07 26.13
N THR A 6 21.63 38.23 26.79
CA THR A 6 20.55 38.43 27.75
C THR A 6 19.23 38.28 27.01
N THR A 7 18.62 37.10 27.09
CA THR A 7 17.30 36.81 26.55
C THR A 7 16.29 37.72 27.26
N SER A 8 15.63 38.62 26.53
CA SER A 8 14.71 39.56 27.16
C SER A 8 13.55 38.82 27.87
N PRO A 9 12.97 39.37 28.96
CA PRO A 9 11.87 38.74 29.68
C PRO A 9 10.67 38.39 28.79
N GLN A 10 10.45 39.18 27.72
CA GLN A 10 9.41 38.93 26.73
C GLN A 10 9.72 37.74 25.82
N ALA A 11 10.99 37.51 25.47
CA ALA A 11 11.42 36.35 24.69
C ALA A 11 11.30 35.05 25.53
N ALA A 12 11.72 35.10 26.79
CA ALA A 12 11.57 33.99 27.74
C ALA A 12 10.09 33.64 27.99
N GLY A 13 9.23 34.65 28.19
CA GLY A 13 7.78 34.44 28.36
C GLY A 13 7.09 33.85 27.13
N ARG A 14 7.52 34.22 25.92
CA ARG A 14 7.02 33.62 24.67
C ARG A 14 7.45 32.15 24.52
N LEU A 15 8.71 31.83 24.82
CA LEU A 15 9.22 30.46 24.79
C LEU A 15 8.45 29.55 25.77
N SER A 16 8.24 30.02 27.00
CA SER A 16 7.45 29.30 28.00
C SER A 16 6.00 29.09 27.56
N GLY A 17 5.38 30.08 26.91
CA GLY A 17 4.00 29.98 26.41
C GLY A 17 3.85 28.99 25.25
N VAL A 18 4.83 28.91 24.35
CA VAL A 18 4.83 27.93 23.24
C VAL A 18 5.02 26.52 23.77
N PHE A 19 5.94 26.32 24.72
CA PHE A 19 6.16 25.03 25.36
C PHE A 19 4.88 24.51 26.04
N LEU A 20 4.22 25.34 26.86
CA LEU A 20 2.98 24.96 27.52
C LEU A 20 1.87 24.60 26.51
N THR A 21 1.74 25.39 25.43
CA THR A 21 0.77 25.11 24.37
C THR A 21 1.02 23.73 23.75
N ARG A 22 2.28 23.39 23.46
CA ARG A 22 2.65 22.09 22.88
C ARG A 22 2.36 20.93 23.83
N LEU A 23 2.65 21.10 25.12
CA LEU A 23 2.37 20.10 26.14
C LEU A 23 0.86 19.81 26.26
N VAL A 24 0.04 20.87 26.30
CA VAL A 24 -1.43 20.74 26.35
C VAL A 24 -1.96 20.03 25.09
N VAL A 25 -1.48 20.41 23.91
CA VAL A 25 -1.87 19.78 22.64
C VAL A 25 -1.48 18.31 22.60
N ALA A 26 -0.29 17.95 23.07
CA ALA A 26 0.16 16.56 23.17
C ALA A 26 -0.71 15.76 24.14
N LEU A 27 -1.07 16.33 25.28
CA LEU A 27 -1.94 15.67 26.26
C LEU A 27 -3.35 15.42 25.69
N ILE A 28 -3.94 16.42 25.02
CA ILE A 28 -5.24 16.27 24.35
C ILE A 28 -5.17 15.18 23.28
N GLN A 29 -4.09 15.16 22.50
CA GLN A 29 -3.85 14.12 21.50
C GLN A 29 -3.75 12.73 22.15
N ALA A 30 -2.98 12.61 23.24
CA ALA A 30 -2.76 11.37 23.95
C ALA A 30 -4.08 10.79 24.48
N VAL A 31 -4.86 11.61 25.19
CA VAL A 31 -6.15 11.20 25.76
C VAL A 31 -7.12 10.80 24.65
N GLY A 32 -7.24 11.60 23.59
CA GLY A 32 -8.14 11.29 22.48
C GLY A 32 -7.78 10.00 21.76
N LEU A 33 -6.50 9.79 21.44
CA LEU A 33 -6.03 8.57 20.78
C LEU A 33 -6.14 7.34 21.69
N TYR A 34 -5.87 7.49 22.99
CA TYR A 34 -6.02 6.39 23.96
C TYR A 34 -7.48 5.94 24.09
N LEU A 35 -8.42 6.88 24.25
CA LEU A 35 -9.85 6.54 24.32
C LEU A 35 -10.36 5.88 23.03
N LEU A 36 -9.84 6.29 21.87
CA LEU A 36 -10.18 5.65 20.59
C LEU A 36 -9.54 4.27 20.44
N ALA A 37 -8.29 4.09 20.90
CA ALA A 37 -7.63 2.79 20.91
C ALA A 37 -8.38 1.80 21.81
N GLU A 38 -8.76 2.23 23.01
CA GLU A 38 -9.57 1.44 23.96
C GLU A 38 -10.93 1.07 23.36
N ALA A 39 -11.61 2.03 22.71
CA ALA A 39 -12.87 1.74 22.02
C ALA A 39 -12.70 0.74 20.86
N ALA A 40 -11.54 0.74 20.20
CA ALA A 40 -11.22 -0.18 19.11
C ALA A 40 -10.69 -1.55 19.56
N ALA A 41 -10.40 -1.73 20.85
CA ALA A 41 -10.07 -3.03 21.43
C ALA A 41 -11.28 -3.98 21.33
N LYS A 42 -11.04 -5.30 21.30
CA LYS A 42 -12.12 -6.30 21.21
C LYS A 42 -12.64 -6.65 22.61
N PRO A 43 -13.97 -6.71 22.84
CA PRO A 43 -15.05 -6.36 21.91
C PRO A 43 -15.15 -4.85 21.66
N LEU A 44 -15.51 -4.45 20.43
CA LEU A 44 -15.58 -3.04 20.03
C LEU A 44 -16.54 -2.25 20.92
N GLY A 45 -16.05 -1.15 21.50
CA GLY A 45 -16.82 -0.16 22.23
C GLY A 45 -17.27 1.02 21.34
N TRP A 46 -18.19 1.83 21.84
CA TRP A 46 -18.50 3.12 21.20
C TRP A 46 -17.30 4.09 21.37
N PRO A 47 -16.85 4.83 20.33
CA PRO A 47 -17.48 4.98 19.01
C PRO A 47 -16.97 4.02 17.92
N ALA A 48 -16.08 3.06 18.22
CA ALA A 48 -15.52 2.14 17.21
C ALA A 48 -16.57 1.22 16.55
N THR A 49 -17.74 1.03 17.19
CA THR A 49 -18.91 0.38 16.60
C THR A 49 -19.55 1.17 15.45
N ALA A 50 -19.30 2.48 15.36
CA ALA A 50 -19.83 3.36 14.32
C ALA A 50 -18.67 3.96 13.48
N PRO A 51 -18.27 3.31 12.37
CA PRO A 51 -17.14 3.76 11.54
C PRO A 51 -17.24 5.22 11.08
N ALA A 52 -18.46 5.69 10.83
CA ALA A 52 -18.78 7.06 10.43
C ALA A 52 -18.41 8.11 11.49
N LEU A 53 -18.35 7.74 12.78
CA LEU A 53 -17.91 8.60 13.87
C LEU A 53 -16.44 8.32 14.24
N PHE A 54 -16.08 7.04 14.35
CA PHE A 54 -14.73 6.62 14.72
C PHE A 54 -13.65 7.16 13.78
N THR A 55 -13.86 7.03 12.46
CA THR A 55 -12.83 7.38 11.46
C THR A 55 -12.54 8.89 11.42
N PRO A 56 -13.54 9.79 11.43
CA PRO A 56 -13.29 11.23 11.59
C PRO A 56 -12.56 11.59 12.89
N LEU A 57 -12.97 11.02 14.02
CA LEU A 57 -12.31 11.31 15.30
C LEU A 57 -10.85 10.87 15.26
N LEU A 58 -10.59 9.64 14.79
CA LEU A 58 -9.25 9.09 14.67
C LEU A 58 -8.34 9.97 13.80
N THR A 59 -8.79 10.35 12.60
CA THR A 59 -7.98 11.18 11.69
C THR A 59 -7.77 12.58 12.23
N VAL A 60 -8.76 13.19 12.90
CA VAL A 60 -8.62 14.49 13.54
C VAL A 60 -7.58 14.45 14.66
N PHE A 61 -7.66 13.49 15.59
CA PHE A 61 -6.68 13.35 16.67
C PHE A 61 -5.28 12.93 16.16
N MET A 62 -5.19 12.24 15.03
CA MET A 62 -3.89 11.93 14.41
C MET A 62 -3.25 13.13 13.70
N LEU A 63 -4.02 14.02 13.09
CA LEU A 63 -3.49 15.03 12.13
C LEU A 63 -3.54 16.48 12.62
N ILE A 64 -4.56 16.86 13.38
CA ILE A 64 -4.74 18.25 13.83
C ILE A 64 -3.74 18.64 14.92
N PRO A 65 -3.46 17.81 15.95
CA PRO A 65 -2.47 18.16 16.95
C PRO A 65 -1.06 18.40 16.37
N PRO A 66 -0.49 17.53 15.49
CA PRO A 66 0.78 17.82 14.83
C PRO A 66 0.80 19.12 14.02
N LEU A 67 -0.31 19.45 13.34
CA LEU A 67 -0.46 20.74 12.64
C LEU A 67 -0.39 21.92 13.62
N ILE A 68 -1.03 21.83 14.79
CA ILE A 68 -0.96 22.86 15.82
C ILE A 68 0.46 22.94 16.39
N LEU A 69 1.13 21.81 16.63
CA LEU A 69 2.50 21.77 17.13
C LEU A 69 3.47 22.48 16.17
N MET A 70 3.37 22.22 14.86
CA MET A 70 4.18 22.84 13.82
C MET A 70 3.86 24.32 13.62
N GLY A 71 2.58 24.72 13.72
CA GLY A 71 2.14 26.11 13.57
C GLY A 71 2.38 26.99 14.80
N ALA A 72 2.38 26.40 16.01
CA ALA A 72 2.59 27.12 17.26
C ALA A 72 4.00 27.72 17.30
N GLY A 73 4.10 29.04 17.48
CA GLY A 73 5.37 29.76 17.44
C GLY A 73 5.78 30.26 16.05
N GLN A 74 5.14 29.79 14.98
CA GLN A 74 5.34 30.31 13.61
C GLN A 74 4.32 31.40 13.26
N ILE A 75 3.06 31.20 13.61
CA ILE A 75 1.96 32.16 13.36
C ILE A 75 1.24 32.53 14.66
N SER A 76 0.53 33.66 14.65
CA SER A 76 -0.22 34.13 15.83
C SER A 76 -1.40 33.20 16.17
N ARG A 77 -1.88 33.26 17.42
CA ARG A 77 -2.89 32.32 17.93
C ARG A 77 -4.19 32.31 17.13
N ARG A 78 -4.72 33.50 16.77
CA ARG A 78 -6.01 33.63 16.04
C ARG A 78 -6.04 32.96 14.67
N PRO A 79 -5.10 33.24 13.73
CA PRO A 79 -5.06 32.55 12.45
C PRO A 79 -4.75 31.06 12.60
N LEU A 80 -3.94 30.66 13.59
CA LEU A 80 -3.70 29.25 13.86
C LEU A 80 -4.98 28.53 14.30
N THR A 81 -5.78 29.13 15.19
CA THR A 81 -7.06 28.55 15.61
C THR A 81 -8.06 28.50 14.46
N ALA A 82 -8.15 29.54 13.63
CA ALA A 82 -9.03 29.54 12.47
C ALA A 82 -8.63 28.46 11.45
N TRP A 83 -7.32 28.32 11.19
CA TRP A 83 -6.80 27.27 10.33
C TRP A 83 -7.05 25.87 10.90
N ALA A 84 -6.79 25.66 12.19
CA ALA A 84 -7.04 24.38 12.85
C ALA A 84 -8.53 23.99 12.80
N MET A 85 -9.46 24.95 12.97
CA MET A 85 -10.89 24.70 12.83
C MET A 85 -11.27 24.32 11.40
N ALA A 86 -10.79 25.07 10.40
CA ALA A 86 -11.04 24.77 9.00
C ALA A 86 -10.47 23.39 8.59
N ALA A 87 -9.24 23.11 8.99
CA ALA A 87 -8.60 21.81 8.76
C ALA A 87 -9.36 20.67 9.44
N THR A 88 -9.85 20.88 10.66
CA THR A 88 -10.68 19.89 11.40
C THR A 88 -11.96 19.59 10.62
N LEU A 89 -12.69 20.61 10.17
CA LEU A 89 -13.93 20.41 9.42
C LEU A 89 -13.69 19.66 8.11
N ILE A 90 -12.64 20.04 7.36
CA ILE A 90 -12.29 19.39 6.10
C ILE A 90 -11.86 17.94 6.33
N ILE A 91 -10.94 17.69 7.26
CA ILE A 91 -10.44 16.34 7.56
C ILE A 91 -11.56 15.44 8.08
N ALA A 92 -12.40 15.94 8.99
CA ALA A 92 -13.54 15.20 9.51
C ALA A 92 -14.54 14.87 8.39
N GLY A 93 -14.86 15.83 7.51
CA GLY A 93 -15.76 15.61 6.38
C GLY A 93 -15.24 14.59 5.36
N LEU A 94 -13.96 14.67 4.99
CA LEU A 94 -13.33 13.70 4.09
C LEU A 94 -13.24 12.31 4.72
N ALA A 95 -12.89 12.24 6.01
CA ALA A 95 -12.84 10.98 6.75
C ALA A 95 -14.24 10.38 6.94
N TYR A 96 -15.27 11.21 7.11
CA TYR A 96 -16.67 10.78 7.19
C TYR A 96 -17.10 10.17 5.86
N HIS A 97 -16.87 10.85 4.73
CA HIS A 97 -17.15 10.31 3.40
C HIS A 97 -16.41 8.99 3.16
N ALA A 98 -15.13 8.92 3.52
CA ALA A 98 -14.33 7.70 3.39
C ALA A 98 -14.85 6.56 4.28
N ALA A 99 -15.45 6.86 5.44
CA ALA A 99 -16.01 5.86 6.33
C ALA A 99 -17.35 5.32 5.84
N ILE A 100 -18.27 6.18 5.43
CA ILE A 100 -19.59 5.77 4.90
C ILE A 100 -19.49 5.08 3.54
N SER A 101 -18.41 5.33 2.80
CA SER A 101 -18.23 4.74 1.48
C SER A 101 -17.64 3.34 1.57
N ARG A 102 -16.98 2.97 2.69
CA ARG A 102 -16.35 1.66 2.84
C ARG A 102 -17.37 0.56 3.11
N SER A 103 -17.10 -0.59 2.51
CA SER A 103 -17.72 -1.86 2.88
C SER A 103 -17.21 -2.28 4.27
N PRO A 104 -18.08 -2.73 5.20
CA PRO A 104 -17.68 -3.18 6.55
C PRO A 104 -16.88 -4.50 6.57
N VAL A 105 -16.50 -5.00 5.39
CA VAL A 105 -16.06 -6.36 5.16
C VAL A 105 -14.54 -6.35 4.94
N GLY A 106 -13.78 -6.51 6.02
CA GLY A 106 -12.33 -6.62 5.99
C GLY A 106 -11.75 -7.09 7.32
N ASP A 107 -10.99 -8.17 7.29
CA ASP A 107 -10.21 -8.65 8.43
C ASP A 107 -9.03 -7.71 8.67
N GLY A 108 -9.10 -6.92 9.74
CA GLY A 108 -8.02 -6.03 10.17
C GLY A 108 -8.47 -5.06 11.25
N SER A 109 -7.53 -4.53 12.03
CA SER A 109 -7.87 -3.51 13.03
C SER A 109 -8.43 -2.26 12.34
N PRO A 110 -9.43 -1.56 12.91
CA PRO A 110 -9.91 -0.29 12.38
C PRO A 110 -8.79 0.75 12.16
N LEU A 111 -7.69 0.64 12.91
CA LEU A 111 -6.50 1.47 12.78
C LEU A 111 -5.76 1.21 11.46
N TRP A 112 -5.47 -0.05 11.13
CA TRP A 112 -4.69 -0.40 9.92
C TRP A 112 -5.44 -0.03 8.64
N HIS A 113 -6.75 -0.24 8.63
CA HIS A 113 -7.63 0.12 7.50
C HIS A 113 -7.60 1.62 7.17
N ASN A 114 -7.24 2.48 8.12
CA ASN A 114 -7.19 3.92 7.95
C ASN A 114 -5.83 4.46 7.54
N PHE A 115 -4.80 3.62 7.44
CA PHE A 115 -3.43 4.08 7.14
C PHE A 115 -3.31 4.76 5.77
N ALA A 116 -3.89 4.18 4.72
CA ALA A 116 -3.87 4.78 3.38
C ALA A 116 -4.63 6.12 3.32
N LEU A 117 -5.74 6.24 4.06
CA LEU A 117 -6.46 7.51 4.19
C LEU A 117 -5.62 8.54 4.95
N TRP A 118 -5.00 8.12 6.06
CA TRP A 118 -4.12 8.97 6.86
C TRP A 118 -2.96 9.51 6.02
N LEU A 119 -2.30 8.69 5.21
CA LEU A 119 -1.21 9.14 4.32
C LEU A 119 -1.67 10.22 3.33
N ARG A 120 -2.83 10.04 2.69
CA ARG A 120 -3.39 11.00 1.73
C ARG A 120 -3.76 12.32 2.40
N LEU A 121 -4.40 12.25 3.56
CA LEU A 121 -4.79 13.42 4.35
C LEU A 121 -3.57 14.14 4.93
N ALA A 122 -2.58 13.42 5.43
CA ALA A 122 -1.32 13.99 5.93
C ALA A 122 -0.56 14.73 4.82
N GLY A 123 -0.44 14.13 3.64
CA GLY A 123 0.19 14.77 2.48
C GLY A 123 -0.54 16.03 2.04
N GLY A 124 -1.87 15.97 1.89
CA GLY A 124 -2.70 17.15 1.58
C GLY A 124 -2.62 18.23 2.66
N LEU A 125 -2.64 17.84 3.94
CA LEU A 125 -2.55 18.76 5.06
C LEU A 125 -1.18 19.44 5.13
N PHE A 126 -0.09 18.72 4.83
CA PHE A 126 1.25 19.30 4.75
C PHE A 126 1.34 20.38 3.67
N ILE A 127 0.81 20.10 2.47
CA ILE A 127 0.77 21.08 1.38
C ILE A 127 -0.11 22.28 1.77
N ALA A 128 -1.31 22.04 2.31
CA ALA A 128 -2.20 23.12 2.72
C ALA A 128 -1.62 23.95 3.87
N HIS A 129 -0.97 23.31 4.84
CA HIS A 129 -0.37 23.99 5.98
C HIS A 129 0.76 24.93 5.56
N THR A 130 1.66 24.49 4.67
CA THR A 130 2.73 25.35 4.14
C THR A 130 2.15 26.59 3.44
N LEU A 131 1.17 26.40 2.55
CA LEU A 131 0.49 27.50 1.84
C LEU A 131 -0.20 28.49 2.79
N VAL A 132 -0.92 28.00 3.79
CA VAL A 132 -1.65 28.84 4.76
C VAL A 132 -0.69 29.61 5.67
N VAL A 133 0.36 28.96 6.18
CA VAL A 133 1.35 29.61 7.04
C VAL A 133 2.02 30.77 6.31
N ASP A 134 2.44 30.57 5.06
CA ASP A 134 3.08 31.63 4.28
C ASP A 134 2.12 32.77 3.92
N ALA A 135 0.87 32.45 3.56
CA ALA A 135 -0.16 33.45 3.29
C ALA A 135 -0.45 34.34 4.51
N VAL A 136 -0.48 33.75 5.71
CA VAL A 136 -0.69 34.47 6.97
C VAL A 136 0.52 35.35 7.32
N ILE A 137 1.74 34.84 7.14
CA ILE A 137 2.97 35.57 7.49
C ILE A 137 3.20 36.76 6.55
N GLU A 138 3.09 36.55 5.23
CA GLU A 138 3.28 37.62 4.25
C GLU A 138 2.04 38.53 4.09
N ARG A 139 0.88 38.15 4.65
CA ARG A 139 -0.41 38.83 4.49
C ARG A 139 -0.80 39.02 3.02
N ARG A 140 -0.48 38.03 2.19
CA ARG A 140 -0.72 38.02 0.74
C ARG A 140 -1.30 36.68 0.33
N TRP A 141 -2.22 36.69 -0.64
CA TRP A 141 -2.78 35.46 -1.20
C TRP A 141 -1.76 34.65 -2.00
N ARG A 142 -0.77 35.32 -2.61
CA ARG A 142 0.36 34.69 -3.32
C ARG A 142 1.67 35.14 -2.66
N PRO A 143 2.15 34.39 -1.66
CA PRO A 143 3.46 34.64 -1.07
C PRO A 143 4.60 34.44 -2.07
N SER A 144 5.77 34.97 -1.73
CA SER A 144 6.97 34.80 -2.55
C SER A 144 7.40 33.32 -2.63
N TYR A 145 7.85 32.87 -3.81
CA TYR A 145 8.31 31.49 -3.97
C TYR A 145 9.48 31.10 -3.02
N PRO A 146 10.52 31.95 -2.83
CA PRO A 146 11.59 31.65 -1.89
C PRO A 146 11.07 31.36 -0.48
N ARG A 147 10.01 32.06 -0.06
CA ARG A 147 9.35 31.84 1.22
C ARG A 147 8.67 30.48 1.30
N HIS A 148 7.88 30.13 0.29
CA HIS A 148 7.24 28.80 0.21
C HIS A 148 8.27 27.67 0.23
N PHE A 149 9.35 27.83 -0.53
CA PHE A 149 10.44 26.86 -0.55
C PHE A 149 11.12 26.75 0.83
N ASP A 150 11.38 27.88 1.51
CA ASP A 150 11.95 27.90 2.85
C ASP A 150 11.05 27.20 3.89
N THR A 151 9.77 27.58 3.93
CA THR A 151 8.79 27.02 4.87
C THR A 151 8.57 25.53 4.61
N ALA A 152 8.36 25.11 3.36
CA ALA A 152 8.13 23.71 3.02
C ALA A 152 9.32 22.82 3.39
N TRP A 153 10.55 23.24 3.08
CA TRP A 153 11.73 22.46 3.45
C TRP A 153 12.03 22.50 4.96
N LYS A 154 11.81 23.63 5.62
CA LYS A 154 11.93 23.71 7.09
C LYS A 154 10.98 22.71 7.74
N GLN A 155 9.69 22.75 7.36
CA GLN A 155 8.67 21.86 7.92
C GLN A 155 8.91 20.40 7.53
N GLY A 156 9.34 20.13 6.29
CA GLY A 156 9.68 18.77 5.84
C GLY A 156 10.85 18.15 6.63
N VAL A 157 11.95 18.90 6.82
CA VAL A 157 13.08 18.46 7.63
C VAL A 157 12.68 18.30 9.09
N GLN A 158 11.88 19.22 9.63
CA GLN A 158 11.36 19.13 11.00
C GLN A 158 10.49 17.89 11.21
N ALA A 159 9.60 17.57 10.25
CA ALA A 159 8.79 16.36 10.28
C ALA A 159 9.65 15.09 10.20
N ALA A 160 10.64 15.05 9.30
CA ALA A 160 11.56 13.93 9.18
C ALA A 160 12.38 13.71 10.47
N LEU A 161 12.94 14.77 11.05
CA LEU A 161 13.67 14.71 12.32
C LEU A 161 12.76 14.28 13.47
N THR A 162 11.48 14.67 13.45
CA THR A 162 10.49 14.22 14.44
C THR A 162 10.26 12.72 14.34
N VAL A 163 10.11 12.17 13.14
CA VAL A 163 9.98 10.71 12.91
C VAL A 163 11.24 9.98 13.40
N VAL A 164 12.42 10.46 13.04
CA VAL A 164 13.70 9.88 13.49
C VAL A 164 13.82 9.92 15.01
N PHE A 165 13.49 11.05 15.64
CA PHE A 165 13.53 11.19 17.09
C PHE A 165 12.59 10.19 17.77
N VAL A 166 11.35 10.06 17.29
CA VAL A 166 10.37 9.10 17.84
C VAL A 166 10.85 7.67 17.66
N ALA A 167 11.43 7.33 16.50
CA ALA A 167 12.00 6.01 16.25
C ALA A 167 13.17 5.69 17.19
N VAL A 168 14.10 6.64 17.39
CA VAL A 168 15.23 6.48 18.32
C VAL A 168 14.73 6.41 19.76
N PHE A 169 13.76 7.25 20.15
CA PHE A 169 13.12 7.22 21.46
C PHE A 169 12.56 5.83 21.77
N TRP A 170 11.79 5.25 20.85
CA TRP A 170 11.28 3.89 20.99
C TRP A 170 12.40 2.84 21.00
N GLY A 171 13.44 3.00 20.17
CA GLY A 171 14.62 2.13 20.18
C GLY A 171 15.32 2.09 21.54
N VAL A 172 15.45 3.25 22.21
CA VAL A 172 16.00 3.35 23.58
C VAL A 172 15.10 2.66 24.60
N LEU A 173 13.78 2.83 24.49
CA LEU A 173 12.82 2.14 25.37
C LEU A 173 12.88 0.61 25.22
N TYR A 174 12.91 0.10 23.98
CA TYR A 174 13.04 -1.33 23.72
C TYR A 174 14.39 -1.89 24.17
N LEU A 175 15.48 -1.15 23.97
CA LEU A 175 16.79 -1.55 24.48
C LEU A 175 16.78 -1.64 26.01
N GLY A 176 16.22 -0.63 26.68
CA GLY A 176 16.06 -0.64 28.14
C GLY A 176 15.23 -1.85 28.62
N ALA A 177 14.07 -2.09 28.01
CA ALA A 177 13.23 -3.25 28.31
C ALA A 177 13.98 -4.58 28.08
N GLY A 178 14.73 -4.70 26.99
CA GLY A 178 15.56 -5.86 26.69
C GLY A 178 16.65 -6.11 27.74
N LEU A 179 17.33 -5.07 28.22
CA LEU A 179 18.34 -5.18 29.29
C LEU A 179 17.72 -5.68 30.61
N PHE A 180 16.55 -5.17 31.00
CA PHE A 180 15.84 -5.63 32.19
C PHE A 180 15.28 -7.05 32.03
N ASN A 181 14.89 -7.45 30.81
CA ASN A 181 14.46 -8.81 30.52
C ASN A 181 15.58 -9.84 30.74
N LEU A 182 16.85 -9.50 30.52
CA LEU A 182 17.99 -10.37 30.87
C LEU A 182 18.06 -10.64 32.37
N LEU A 183 17.62 -9.69 33.20
CA LEU A 183 17.49 -9.84 34.66
C LEU A 183 16.15 -10.48 35.07
N LYS A 184 15.38 -11.03 34.12
CA LYS A 184 14.03 -11.57 34.30
C LYS A 184 13.00 -10.55 34.82
N VAL A 185 13.24 -9.25 34.62
CA VAL A 185 12.30 -8.17 34.98
C VAL A 185 11.47 -7.76 33.76
N THR A 186 10.30 -8.37 33.59
CA THR A 186 9.38 -8.13 32.44
C THR A 186 8.46 -6.92 32.58
N PHE A 187 8.61 -6.15 33.67
CA PHE A 187 7.76 -4.99 33.94
C PHE A 187 7.86 -3.93 32.84
N PHE A 188 9.08 -3.58 32.43
CA PHE A 188 9.30 -2.52 31.44
C PHE A 188 8.80 -2.89 30.05
N GLU A 189 9.04 -4.13 29.62
CA GLU A 189 8.49 -4.62 28.35
C GLU A 189 6.96 -4.53 28.33
N ARG A 190 6.31 -5.00 29.39
CA ARG A 190 4.84 -4.90 29.51
C ARG A 190 4.40 -3.45 29.52
N LEU A 191 5.06 -2.59 30.30
CA LEU A 191 4.73 -1.17 30.39
C LEU A 191 4.76 -0.48 29.02
N ILE A 192 5.84 -0.67 28.25
CA ILE A 192 6.00 0.03 26.96
C ILE A 192 5.06 -0.51 25.86
N GLN A 193 4.58 -1.74 26.00
CA GLN A 193 3.60 -2.35 25.09
C GLN A 193 2.14 -1.97 25.41
N HIS A 194 1.86 -1.40 26.59
CA HIS A 194 0.50 -0.97 26.92
C HIS A 194 0.16 0.38 26.29
N ASP A 195 -1.01 0.47 25.66
CA ASP A 195 -1.49 1.67 24.98
C ASP A 195 -1.57 2.91 25.88
N TRP A 196 -1.89 2.74 27.17
CA TRP A 196 -1.96 3.84 28.14
C TRP A 196 -0.59 4.49 28.40
N PHE A 197 0.51 3.79 28.13
CA PHE A 197 1.85 4.35 28.18
C PHE A 197 2.33 4.75 26.77
N ALA A 198 2.16 3.85 25.79
CA ALA A 198 2.70 4.00 24.44
C ALA A 198 2.16 5.24 23.72
N ILE A 199 0.87 5.52 23.84
CA ILE A 199 0.21 6.65 23.16
C ILE A 199 0.65 7.99 23.78
N PRO A 200 0.56 8.21 25.11
CA PRO A 200 1.12 9.42 25.73
C PRO A 200 2.62 9.58 25.51
N ALA A 201 3.40 8.51 25.61
CA ALA A 201 4.84 8.58 25.37
C ALA A 201 5.16 9.04 23.93
N THR A 202 4.46 8.51 22.93
CA THR A 202 4.65 8.88 21.52
C THR A 202 4.25 10.32 21.25
N THR A 203 3.08 10.76 21.73
CA THR A 203 2.60 12.14 21.53
C THR A 203 3.47 13.17 22.23
N LEU A 204 3.97 12.85 23.43
CA LEU A 204 4.93 13.68 24.14
C LEU A 204 6.29 13.72 23.43
N ALA A 205 6.78 12.58 22.91
CA ALA A 205 8.00 12.51 22.13
C ALA A 205 7.90 13.36 20.85
N ILE A 206 6.75 13.34 20.15
CA ILE A 206 6.48 14.20 18.99
C ILE A 206 6.53 15.69 19.39
N ALA A 207 5.82 16.08 20.45
CA ALA A 207 5.83 17.47 20.90
C ALA A 207 7.21 17.95 21.38
N GLY A 208 7.95 17.08 22.07
CA GLY A 208 9.33 17.31 22.47
C GLY A 208 10.26 17.48 21.26
N ALA A 209 10.17 16.60 20.26
CA ALA A 209 10.98 16.69 19.04
C ALA A 209 10.70 17.99 18.27
N VAL A 210 9.43 18.36 18.10
CA VAL A 210 9.04 19.64 17.46
C VAL A 210 9.55 20.83 18.27
N HIS A 211 9.52 20.76 19.61
CA HIS A 211 10.09 21.80 20.48
C HIS A 211 11.61 21.94 20.34
N ILE A 212 12.36 20.84 20.46
CA ILE A 212 13.82 20.83 20.37
C ILE A 212 14.27 21.36 18.99
N THR A 213 13.60 20.95 17.92
CA THR A 213 13.94 21.39 16.56
C THR A 213 13.67 22.88 16.34
N ASP A 214 12.61 23.45 16.91
CA ASP A 214 12.34 24.89 16.78
C ASP A 214 13.27 25.78 17.58
N VAL A 215 13.70 25.34 18.77
CA VAL A 215 14.66 26.12 19.59
C VAL A 215 16.08 26.06 19.07
N GLN A 216 16.38 25.13 18.12
CA GLN A 216 17.68 25.05 17.45
C GLN A 216 17.58 25.28 15.93
N PRO A 217 17.28 26.51 15.46
CA PRO A 217 17.17 26.81 14.03
C PRO A 217 18.42 26.47 13.20
N ALA A 218 19.61 26.45 13.85
CA ALA A 218 20.86 26.08 13.20
C ALA A 218 20.87 24.61 12.74
N LEU A 219 20.30 23.69 13.54
CA LEU A 219 20.19 22.27 13.16
C LEU A 219 19.32 22.10 11.91
N ILE A 220 18.16 22.77 11.87
CA ILE A 220 17.25 22.65 10.72
C ILE A 220 17.91 23.22 9.46
N ARG A 221 18.55 24.39 9.56
CA ARG A 221 19.27 24.99 8.41
C ARG A 221 20.40 24.09 7.92
N GLY A 222 21.20 23.54 8.82
CA GLY A 222 22.30 22.62 8.49
C GLY A 222 21.79 21.33 7.84
N ALA A 223 20.79 20.68 8.44
CA ALA A 223 20.19 19.45 7.91
C ALA A 223 19.55 19.68 6.53
N ARG A 224 18.83 20.79 6.34
CA ARG A 224 18.28 21.17 5.03
C ARG A 224 19.37 21.39 3.99
N ALA A 225 20.42 22.17 4.33
CA ALA A 225 21.51 22.45 3.40
C ALA A 225 22.23 21.15 2.98
N LEU A 226 22.49 20.26 3.94
CA LEU A 226 23.07 18.95 3.69
C LEU A 226 22.17 18.11 2.76
N ALA A 227 20.90 17.96 3.11
CA ALA A 227 19.94 17.16 2.33
C ALA A 227 19.80 17.69 0.90
N LEU A 228 19.60 18.99 0.72
CA LEU A 228 19.51 19.63 -0.60
C LEU A 228 20.80 19.44 -1.40
N THR A 229 21.96 19.57 -0.75
CA THR A 229 23.26 19.36 -1.41
C THR A 229 23.40 17.93 -1.91
N LEU A 230 23.10 16.94 -1.07
CA LEU A 230 23.15 15.52 -1.44
C LEU A 230 22.16 15.19 -2.56
N PHE A 231 20.88 15.57 -2.41
CA PHE A 231 19.87 15.31 -3.44
C PHE A 231 20.19 16.01 -4.77
N SER A 232 20.70 17.24 -4.72
CA SER A 232 21.09 17.96 -5.95
C SER A 232 22.22 17.25 -6.73
N TRP A 233 23.05 16.45 -6.06
CA TRP A 233 24.09 15.63 -6.71
C TRP A 233 23.58 14.29 -7.23
N LEU A 234 22.43 13.80 -6.75
CA LEU A 234 21.75 12.65 -7.34
C LEU A 234 21.02 13.01 -8.65
N LEU A 235 20.72 14.29 -8.89
CA LEU A 235 20.05 14.74 -10.11
C LEU A 235 20.83 14.35 -11.39
N PRO A 236 22.14 14.67 -11.55
CA PRO A 236 22.91 14.22 -12.70
C PRO A 236 22.87 12.70 -12.92
N LEU A 237 23.00 11.92 -11.85
CA LEU A 237 22.94 10.46 -11.92
C LEU A 237 21.59 9.98 -12.46
N LEU A 238 20.48 10.46 -11.87
CA LEU A 238 19.14 10.07 -12.32
C LEU A 238 18.86 10.55 -13.74
N ALA A 239 19.30 11.76 -14.11
CA ALA A 239 19.14 12.28 -15.47
C ALA A 239 19.84 11.39 -16.50
N VAL A 240 21.07 10.94 -16.22
CA VAL A 240 21.79 10.00 -17.10
C VAL A 240 21.05 8.67 -17.21
N ILE A 241 20.56 8.11 -16.10
CA ILE A 241 19.79 6.85 -16.10
C ILE A 241 18.51 6.99 -16.95
N VAL A 242 17.75 8.08 -16.74
CA VAL A 242 16.50 8.34 -17.46
C VAL A 242 16.77 8.56 -18.95
N VAL A 243 17.79 9.35 -19.31
CA VAL A 243 18.15 9.59 -20.71
C VAL A 243 18.64 8.30 -21.37
N GLY A 244 19.45 7.49 -20.68
CA GLY A 244 19.89 6.19 -21.17
C GLY A 244 18.72 5.24 -21.40
N PHE A 245 17.78 5.17 -20.45
CA PHE A 245 16.54 4.41 -20.59
C PHE A 245 15.73 4.87 -21.80
N LEU A 246 15.43 6.17 -21.91
CA LEU A 246 14.67 6.74 -23.03
C LEU A 246 15.38 6.55 -24.38
N GLY A 247 16.70 6.71 -24.40
CA GLY A 247 17.54 6.52 -25.57
C GLY A 247 17.66 5.05 -26.01
N SER A 248 17.40 4.09 -25.11
CA SER A 248 17.36 2.67 -25.43
C SER A 248 16.04 2.22 -26.08
N LEU A 249 14.94 2.96 -25.85
CA LEU A 249 13.60 2.60 -26.34
C LEU A 249 13.49 2.44 -27.86
N PRO A 250 14.16 3.26 -28.71
CA PRO A 250 14.11 3.08 -30.16
C PRO A 250 14.82 1.80 -30.65
N PHE A 251 15.76 1.27 -29.88
CA PHE A 251 16.58 0.12 -30.25
C PHE A 251 16.11 -1.20 -29.64
N LEU A 252 15.32 -1.13 -28.57
CA LEU A 252 14.79 -2.29 -27.87
C LEU A 252 13.32 -2.50 -28.22
N SER A 253 12.93 -3.76 -28.44
CA SER A 253 11.49 -4.08 -28.54
C SER A 253 10.82 -3.65 -27.23
N LEU A 254 9.68 -2.96 -27.31
CA LEU A 254 8.96 -2.50 -26.12
C LEU A 254 8.23 -3.67 -25.41
N GLN A 255 8.16 -4.86 -26.01
CA GLN A 255 7.43 -6.01 -25.47
C GLN A 255 7.81 -6.40 -24.02
N PRO A 256 9.10 -6.48 -23.63
CA PRO A 256 9.50 -6.81 -22.27
C PRO A 256 8.99 -5.78 -21.25
N LEU A 257 8.95 -4.49 -21.63
CA LEU A 257 8.44 -3.42 -20.77
C LEU A 257 6.94 -3.64 -20.46
N TRP A 258 6.15 -4.01 -21.46
CA TRP A 258 4.70 -4.22 -21.30
C TRP A 258 4.33 -5.51 -20.58
N ARG A 259 5.19 -6.54 -20.59
CA ARG A 259 4.97 -7.81 -19.89
C ARG A 259 5.08 -7.69 -18.37
N THR A 260 5.78 -6.68 -17.84
CA THR A 260 6.06 -6.58 -16.40
C THR A 260 4.89 -6.10 -15.54
N HIS A 261 3.74 -5.68 -16.10
CA HIS A 261 2.59 -5.11 -15.39
C HIS A 261 2.86 -3.87 -14.49
N PHE A 262 4.12 -3.50 -14.22
CA PHE A 262 4.55 -2.40 -13.34
C PHE A 262 5.22 -1.22 -14.07
N ALA A 263 5.30 -1.26 -15.41
CA ALA A 263 6.00 -0.24 -16.19
C ALA A 263 5.47 1.19 -15.93
N ALA A 264 4.14 1.38 -15.90
CA ALA A 264 3.55 2.70 -15.68
C ALA A 264 3.88 3.29 -14.29
N SER A 265 3.83 2.48 -13.23
CA SER A 265 4.19 2.93 -11.88
C SER A 265 5.66 3.32 -11.79
N LEU A 266 6.55 2.58 -12.46
CA LEU A 266 7.99 2.91 -12.46
C LEU A 266 8.26 4.22 -13.20
N LEU A 267 7.61 4.43 -14.36
CA LEU A 267 7.73 5.68 -15.13
C LEU A 267 7.22 6.89 -14.33
N LEU A 268 6.06 6.78 -13.69
CA LEU A 268 5.51 7.86 -12.85
C LEU A 268 6.40 8.13 -11.63
N THR A 269 6.96 7.08 -11.02
CA THR A 269 7.90 7.21 -9.89
C THR A 269 9.19 7.89 -10.31
N ALA A 270 9.76 7.51 -11.47
CA ALA A 270 10.94 8.15 -12.03
C ALA A 270 10.69 9.63 -12.36
N ALA A 271 9.52 9.96 -12.92
CA ALA A 271 9.12 11.34 -13.18
C ALA A 271 8.96 12.15 -11.88
N ALA A 272 8.31 11.59 -10.86
CA ALA A 272 8.18 12.24 -9.55
C ALA A 272 9.53 12.45 -8.87
N ALA A 273 10.42 11.46 -8.91
CA ALA A 273 11.78 11.57 -8.39
C ALA A 273 12.58 12.64 -9.15
N LEU A 274 12.47 12.69 -10.47
CA LEU A 274 13.16 13.68 -11.29
C LEU A 274 12.67 15.10 -10.98
N ILE A 275 11.36 15.32 -10.85
CA ILE A 275 10.78 16.60 -10.40
C ILE A 275 11.32 16.97 -9.02
N PHE A 276 11.31 16.03 -8.06
CA PHE A 276 11.83 16.27 -6.72
C PHE A 276 13.31 16.69 -6.73
N LEU A 277 14.16 15.97 -7.48
CA LEU A 277 15.59 16.27 -7.59
C LEU A 277 15.87 17.58 -8.35
N ILE A 278 15.07 17.92 -9.36
CA ILE A 278 15.13 19.22 -10.04
C ILE A 278 14.85 20.35 -9.04
N ASN A 279 13.84 20.20 -8.18
CA ASN A 279 13.55 21.18 -7.12
C ASN A 279 14.65 21.26 -6.07
N CYS A 280 15.26 20.12 -5.69
CA CYS A 280 16.40 20.10 -4.78
C CYS A 280 17.61 20.84 -5.37
N CYS A 281 17.79 20.74 -6.68
CA CYS A 281 18.81 21.48 -7.40
C CYS A 281 18.48 22.96 -7.50
N TYR A 282 17.27 23.33 -7.93
CA TYR A 282 16.85 24.72 -8.15
C TYR A 282 16.74 25.54 -6.86
N GLN A 283 16.32 24.89 -5.78
CA GLN A 283 16.12 25.47 -4.46
C GLN A 283 15.14 26.65 -4.43
N ASP A 284 15.55 27.78 -3.84
CA ASP A 284 14.79 29.02 -3.68
C ASP A 284 14.95 29.99 -4.86
N GLY A 285 15.61 29.57 -5.95
CA GLY A 285 15.82 30.38 -7.15
C GLY A 285 17.00 31.37 -7.05
N ALA A 286 17.76 31.35 -5.95
CA ALA A 286 18.96 32.17 -5.81
C ALA A 286 20.08 31.67 -6.75
N ALA A 287 20.47 32.49 -7.72
CA ALA A 287 21.48 32.14 -8.73
C ALA A 287 22.84 31.71 -8.12
N GLU A 288 23.17 32.25 -6.94
CA GLU A 288 24.40 31.93 -6.19
C GLU A 288 24.45 30.49 -5.67
N ARG A 289 23.30 29.82 -5.50
CA ARG A 289 23.23 28.46 -4.93
C ARG A 289 23.36 27.34 -5.97
N THR A 290 23.26 27.68 -7.25
CA THR A 290 23.36 26.75 -8.38
C THR A 290 24.42 27.18 -9.38
N THR A 291 25.66 27.38 -8.91
CA THR A 291 26.78 27.80 -9.76
C THR A 291 27.37 26.66 -10.59
N ILE A 292 27.17 25.40 -10.17
CA ILE A 292 27.75 24.22 -10.82
C ILE A 292 27.02 23.90 -12.13
N ALA A 293 27.70 24.11 -13.27
CA ALA A 293 27.16 23.91 -14.60
C ALA A 293 26.58 22.49 -14.84
N ALA A 294 27.23 21.45 -14.34
CA ALA A 294 26.77 20.07 -14.49
C ALA A 294 25.36 19.85 -13.93
N LYS A 295 25.05 20.45 -12.77
CA LYS A 295 23.72 20.35 -12.15
C LYS A 295 22.65 21.10 -12.95
N ARG A 296 23.02 22.26 -13.51
CA ARG A 296 22.11 23.07 -14.34
C ARG A 296 21.76 22.36 -15.63
N TRP A 297 22.74 21.77 -16.29
CA TRP A 297 22.53 20.91 -17.46
C TRP A 297 21.68 19.69 -17.12
N ALA A 298 21.99 18.99 -16.02
CA ALA A 298 21.17 17.87 -15.56
C ALA A 298 19.72 18.27 -15.29
N GLY A 299 19.47 19.44 -14.70
CA GLY A 299 18.12 19.96 -14.49
C GLY A 299 17.39 20.30 -15.79
N THR A 300 18.06 20.92 -16.76
CA THR A 300 17.48 21.20 -18.09
C THR A 300 17.16 19.91 -18.84
N VAL A 301 18.12 18.99 -18.93
CA VAL A 301 17.93 17.69 -19.60
C VAL A 301 16.86 16.87 -18.89
N GLY A 302 16.86 16.86 -17.56
CA GLY A 302 15.85 16.20 -16.76
C GLY A 302 14.45 16.76 -17.01
N ALA A 303 14.30 18.10 -17.03
CA ALA A 303 13.03 18.75 -17.33
C ALA A 303 12.49 18.38 -18.72
N LEU A 304 13.36 18.28 -19.73
CA LEU A 304 12.96 17.83 -21.07
C LEU A 304 12.63 16.33 -21.10
N ALA A 305 13.37 15.51 -20.37
CA ALA A 305 13.16 14.06 -20.27
C ALA A 305 11.83 13.69 -19.57
N LEU A 306 11.25 14.59 -18.75
CA LEU A 306 9.91 14.40 -18.19
C LEU A 306 8.84 14.23 -19.27
N LEU A 307 8.96 14.93 -20.40
CA LEU A 307 7.96 14.91 -21.47
C LEU A 307 7.70 13.49 -22.01
N PRO A 308 8.70 12.76 -22.53
CA PRO A 308 8.47 11.39 -22.99
C PRO A 308 8.13 10.43 -21.84
N LEU A 309 8.67 10.61 -20.63
CA LEU A 309 8.33 9.75 -19.49
C LEU A 309 6.84 9.81 -19.13
N VAL A 310 6.31 11.03 -18.94
CA VAL A 310 4.91 11.23 -18.56
C VAL A 310 3.99 10.92 -19.73
N ALA A 311 4.38 11.23 -20.97
CA ALA A 311 3.61 10.84 -22.16
C ALA A 311 3.48 9.33 -22.30
N LEU A 312 4.56 8.56 -22.13
CA LEU A 312 4.52 7.10 -22.15
C LEU A 312 3.66 6.53 -21.02
N ALA A 313 3.74 7.09 -19.82
CA ALA A 313 2.90 6.67 -18.69
C ALA A 313 1.41 6.97 -18.93
N ALA A 314 1.09 8.14 -19.48
CA ALA A 314 -0.28 8.51 -19.85
C ALA A 314 -0.82 7.60 -20.95
N TRP A 315 -0.02 7.30 -21.97
CA TRP A 315 -0.36 6.38 -23.04
C TRP A 315 -0.60 4.95 -22.51
N ALA A 316 0.31 4.45 -21.67
CA ALA A 316 0.18 3.15 -21.01
C ALA A 316 -1.12 3.03 -20.21
N LEU A 317 -1.46 4.08 -19.46
CA LEU A 317 -2.69 4.15 -18.70
C LEU A 317 -3.92 4.17 -19.62
N GLY A 318 -3.89 4.97 -20.68
CA GLY A 318 -4.95 5.07 -21.68
C GLY A 318 -5.30 3.72 -22.29
N LEU A 319 -4.28 2.97 -22.76
CA LEU A 319 -4.47 1.62 -23.31
C LEU A 319 -5.13 0.66 -22.31
N ARG A 320 -4.76 0.73 -21.03
CA ARG A 320 -5.36 -0.13 -19.99
C ARG A 320 -6.79 0.27 -19.64
N VAL A 321 -7.11 1.56 -19.70
CA VAL A 321 -8.48 2.05 -19.51
C VAL A 321 -9.36 1.63 -20.67
N GLU A 322 -8.86 1.70 -21.91
CA GLU A 322 -9.58 1.23 -23.10
C GLU A 322 -9.84 -0.28 -23.06
N GLN A 323 -8.81 -1.08 -22.71
CA GLN A 323 -8.90 -2.54 -22.70
C GLN A 323 -9.73 -3.12 -21.55
N TYR A 324 -9.67 -2.51 -20.37
CA TYR A 324 -10.20 -3.10 -19.13
C TYR A 324 -11.10 -2.15 -18.32
N GLY A 325 -11.44 -0.98 -18.85
CA GLY A 325 -12.22 0.04 -18.16
C GLY A 325 -11.50 0.75 -17.01
N TRP A 326 -12.21 1.59 -16.26
CA TRP A 326 -11.66 2.21 -15.06
C TRP A 326 -11.59 1.21 -13.90
N SER A 327 -10.48 1.25 -13.15
CA SER A 327 -10.31 0.58 -11.86
C SER A 327 -9.89 1.60 -10.80
N VAL A 328 -10.05 1.27 -9.50
CA VAL A 328 -9.61 2.14 -8.40
C VAL A 328 -8.15 2.58 -8.59
N GLN A 329 -7.26 1.64 -8.94
CA GLN A 329 -5.84 1.94 -9.15
C GLN A 329 -5.62 2.86 -10.37
N ARG A 330 -6.35 2.66 -11.47
CA ARG A 330 -6.23 3.48 -12.69
C ARG A 330 -6.73 4.91 -12.47
N VAL A 331 -7.79 5.11 -11.70
CA VAL A 331 -8.28 6.46 -11.35
C VAL A 331 -7.23 7.21 -10.51
N ASN A 332 -6.64 6.54 -9.51
CA ASN A 332 -5.54 7.12 -8.72
C ASN A 332 -4.32 7.43 -9.60
N ALA A 333 -3.94 6.51 -10.50
CA ALA A 333 -2.86 6.73 -11.45
C ALA A 333 -3.15 7.90 -12.39
N ALA A 334 -4.40 8.08 -12.85
CA ALA A 334 -4.78 9.22 -13.69
C ALA A 334 -4.58 10.55 -12.96
N ALA A 335 -4.98 10.65 -11.70
CA ALA A 335 -4.75 11.87 -10.91
C ALA A 335 -3.26 12.17 -10.72
N ILE A 336 -2.44 11.14 -10.45
CA ILE A 336 -0.98 11.29 -10.36
C ILE A 336 -0.41 11.76 -11.71
N THR A 337 -0.81 11.13 -12.81
CA THR A 337 -0.41 11.51 -14.18
C THR A 337 -0.79 12.95 -14.50
N ILE A 338 -1.99 13.42 -14.11
CA ILE A 338 -2.41 14.82 -14.31
C ILE A 338 -1.49 15.78 -13.53
N GLY A 339 -1.18 15.48 -12.27
CA GLY A 339 -0.25 16.30 -11.47
C GLY A 339 1.17 16.34 -12.07
N LEU A 340 1.69 15.19 -12.48
CA LEU A 340 3.01 15.09 -13.13
C LEU A 340 3.03 15.76 -14.51
N ALA A 341 1.93 15.70 -15.26
CA ALA A 341 1.78 16.41 -16.53
C ALA A 341 1.81 17.93 -16.32
N ALA A 342 1.16 18.46 -15.29
CA ALA A 342 1.21 19.88 -14.95
C ALA A 342 2.65 20.35 -14.64
N TYR A 343 3.40 19.58 -13.83
CA TYR A 343 4.82 19.83 -13.61
C TYR A 343 5.64 19.77 -14.90
N THR A 344 5.45 18.72 -15.70
CA THR A 344 6.17 18.50 -16.96
C THR A 344 5.97 19.65 -17.93
N ILE A 345 4.72 20.06 -18.15
CA ILE A 345 4.40 21.19 -19.03
C ILE A 345 5.07 22.47 -18.52
N GLY A 346 4.93 22.78 -17.23
CA GLY A 346 5.53 23.98 -16.65
C GLY A 346 7.07 23.99 -16.72
N TYR A 347 7.71 22.84 -16.54
CA TYR A 347 9.17 22.72 -16.55
C TYR A 347 9.73 22.79 -17.97
N VAL A 348 9.06 22.18 -18.94
CA VAL A 348 9.38 22.33 -20.37
C VAL A 348 9.22 23.80 -20.80
N ILE A 349 8.14 24.48 -20.39
CA ILE A 349 7.96 25.91 -20.64
C ILE A 349 9.09 26.74 -20.00
N ALA A 350 9.55 26.36 -18.81
CA ALA A 350 10.66 27.03 -18.13
C ALA A 350 11.98 26.89 -18.91
N VAL A 351 12.25 25.71 -19.48
CA VAL A 351 13.39 25.48 -20.37
C VAL A 351 13.26 26.31 -21.66
N ILE A 352 12.09 26.31 -22.31
CA ILE A 352 11.87 27.05 -23.57
C ILE A 352 12.06 28.56 -23.36
N ARG A 353 11.62 29.11 -22.22
CA ARG A 353 11.75 30.55 -21.93
C ARG A 353 13.14 30.97 -21.47
N ALA A 354 13.95 30.04 -20.98
CA ALA A 354 15.33 30.29 -20.56
C ALA A 354 16.23 29.14 -21.06
N PRO A 355 16.47 29.06 -22.39
CA PRO A 355 17.10 27.88 -23.01
C PRO A 355 18.57 27.74 -22.64
N ASN A 356 19.27 28.85 -22.33
CA ASN A 356 20.64 28.81 -21.86
C ASN A 356 20.67 28.42 -20.36
N PRO A 357 21.16 27.21 -19.99
CA PRO A 357 21.19 26.76 -18.60
C PRO A 357 22.06 27.60 -17.69
N LEU A 358 22.99 28.38 -18.25
CA LEU A 358 23.91 29.23 -17.51
C LEU A 358 23.34 30.63 -17.22
N SER A 359 22.23 31.02 -17.83
CA SER A 359 21.56 32.31 -17.62
C SER A 359 21.09 32.50 -16.18
N PRO A 360 21.14 33.71 -15.57
CA PRO A 360 20.57 33.96 -14.25
C PRO A 360 19.06 33.69 -14.14
N THR A 361 18.35 33.63 -15.27
CA THR A 361 16.90 33.33 -15.32
C THR A 361 16.59 31.84 -15.53
N TRP A 362 17.59 30.96 -15.48
CA TRP A 362 17.44 29.51 -15.65
C TRP A 362 16.30 28.96 -14.80
N LEU A 363 15.36 28.28 -15.45
CA LEU A 363 14.21 27.62 -14.84
C LEU A 363 13.32 28.51 -13.94
N ARG A 364 13.38 29.85 -14.02
CA ARG A 364 12.59 30.74 -13.14
C ARG A 364 11.07 30.50 -13.17
N ARG A 365 10.54 29.92 -14.24
CA ARG A 365 9.10 29.55 -14.34
C ARG A 365 8.71 28.31 -13.52
N LEU A 366 9.67 27.59 -12.93
CA LEU A 366 9.40 26.54 -11.96
C LEU A 366 8.65 27.09 -10.75
N GLU A 367 8.95 28.33 -10.35
CA GLU A 367 8.31 29.00 -9.22
C GLU A 367 6.77 29.03 -9.39
N ASP A 368 6.30 29.55 -10.52
CA ASP A 368 4.89 29.60 -10.90
C ASP A 368 4.30 28.18 -10.97
N THR A 369 5.03 27.26 -11.61
CA THR A 369 4.58 25.87 -11.83
C THR A 369 4.39 25.13 -10.51
N ASN A 370 5.33 25.24 -9.59
CA ASN A 370 5.28 24.58 -8.28
C ASN A 370 4.10 25.09 -7.47
N HIS A 371 3.91 26.41 -7.44
CA HIS A 371 2.80 27.02 -6.71
C HIS A 371 1.44 26.61 -7.29
N LEU A 372 1.27 26.69 -8.62
CA LEU A 372 0.01 26.29 -9.29
C LEU A 372 -0.26 24.79 -9.13
N THR A 373 0.77 23.96 -9.26
CA THR A 373 0.61 22.50 -9.16
C THR A 373 0.32 22.05 -7.72
N ALA A 374 0.83 22.76 -6.70
CA ALA A 374 0.44 22.50 -5.31
C ALA A 374 -1.07 22.66 -5.09
N HIS A 375 -1.68 23.71 -5.66
CA HIS A 375 -3.13 23.90 -5.61
C HIS A 375 -3.88 22.83 -6.42
N LEU A 376 -3.38 22.47 -7.60
CA LEU A 376 -3.95 21.40 -8.40
C LEU A 376 -3.94 20.06 -7.65
N VAL A 377 -2.83 19.71 -6.98
CA VAL A 377 -2.73 18.48 -6.17
C VAL A 377 -3.74 18.48 -5.03
N LEU A 378 -3.95 19.61 -4.34
CA LEU A 378 -5.00 19.73 -3.33
C LEU A 378 -6.40 19.52 -3.92
N ILE A 379 -6.69 20.12 -5.08
CA ILE A 379 -7.97 19.95 -5.79
C ILE A 379 -8.17 18.48 -6.18
N LEU A 380 -7.16 17.82 -6.73
CA LEU A 380 -7.21 16.40 -7.11
C LEU A 380 -7.43 15.51 -5.88
N LEU A 381 -6.71 15.76 -4.78
CA LEU A 381 -6.90 15.03 -3.52
C LEU A 381 -8.33 15.21 -2.98
N LEU A 382 -8.86 16.43 -2.98
CA LEU A 382 -10.25 16.70 -2.58
C LEU A 382 -11.24 15.99 -3.51
N ALA A 383 -11.01 16.01 -4.82
CA ALA A 383 -11.88 15.33 -5.78
C ALA A 383 -11.89 13.81 -5.54
N LEU A 384 -10.72 13.19 -5.33
CA LEU A 384 -10.59 11.75 -5.08
C LEU A 384 -11.16 11.31 -3.73
N LEU A 385 -11.13 12.18 -2.72
CA LEU A 385 -11.62 11.90 -1.36
C LEU A 385 -13.09 12.32 -1.14
N THR A 386 -13.79 12.71 -2.20
CA THR A 386 -15.21 13.12 -2.17
C THR A 386 -16.02 12.41 -3.26
N PRO A 387 -17.36 12.50 -3.22
CA PRO A 387 -18.21 12.05 -4.31
C PRO A 387 -18.00 12.77 -5.65
N VAL A 388 -17.02 13.67 -5.81
CA VAL A 388 -16.71 14.28 -7.11
C VAL A 388 -15.95 13.30 -8.00
N ALA A 389 -14.89 12.67 -7.49
CA ALA A 389 -14.05 11.75 -8.26
C ALA A 389 -13.61 10.51 -7.45
N ASP A 390 -14.41 10.10 -6.47
CA ASP A 390 -14.21 8.84 -5.74
C ASP A 390 -13.84 7.66 -6.68
N PRO A 391 -12.63 7.07 -6.53
CA PRO A 391 -12.15 5.99 -7.38
C PRO A 391 -13.06 4.76 -7.42
N ALA A 392 -13.69 4.40 -6.29
CA ALA A 392 -14.57 3.25 -6.22
C ALA A 392 -15.86 3.52 -7.00
N ARG A 393 -16.43 4.72 -6.85
CA ARG A 393 -17.62 5.13 -7.60
C ARG A 393 -17.36 5.16 -9.12
N LEU A 394 -16.23 5.72 -9.54
CA LEU A 394 -15.87 5.80 -10.96
C LEU A 394 -15.60 4.42 -11.58
N MET A 395 -14.94 3.52 -10.85
CA MET A 395 -14.77 2.14 -11.27
C MET A 395 -16.12 1.44 -11.48
N VAL A 396 -17.01 1.48 -10.48
CA VAL A 396 -18.33 0.84 -10.57
C VAL A 396 -19.16 1.42 -11.71
N ALA A 397 -19.18 2.74 -11.85
CA ALA A 397 -19.89 3.41 -12.95
C ALA A 397 -19.37 2.96 -14.32
N SER A 398 -18.06 2.83 -14.49
CA SER A 398 -17.44 2.34 -15.73
C SER A 398 -17.82 0.89 -16.04
N GLN A 399 -17.71 -0.01 -15.06
CA GLN A 399 -18.02 -1.43 -15.26
C GLN A 399 -19.51 -1.65 -15.57
N MET A 400 -20.39 -0.98 -14.83
CA MET A 400 -21.83 -1.04 -15.06
C MET A 400 -22.24 -0.43 -16.41
N ALA A 401 -21.56 0.63 -16.86
CA ALA A 401 -21.82 1.22 -18.18
C ALA A 401 -21.41 0.28 -19.32
N GLN A 402 -20.26 -0.40 -19.20
CA GLN A 402 -19.81 -1.38 -20.20
C GLN A 402 -20.72 -2.60 -20.26
N LEU A 403 -21.20 -3.08 -19.11
CA LEU A 403 -22.15 -4.19 -19.03
C LEU A 403 -23.47 -3.83 -19.74
N ARG A 404 -24.02 -2.63 -19.48
CA ARG A 404 -25.25 -2.15 -20.14
C ARG A 404 -25.07 -1.89 -21.64
N ALA A 405 -23.88 -1.46 -22.05
CA ALA A 405 -23.54 -1.24 -23.46
C ALA A 405 -23.27 -2.56 -24.22
N GLY A 406 -23.27 -3.71 -23.54
CA GLY A 406 -22.95 -5.01 -24.13
C GLY A 406 -21.47 -5.20 -24.50
N THR A 407 -20.59 -4.25 -24.16
CA THR A 407 -19.15 -4.36 -24.43
C THR A 407 -18.43 -5.26 -23.43
N LEU A 408 -19.01 -5.43 -22.24
CA LEU A 408 -18.59 -6.38 -21.23
C LEU A 408 -19.64 -7.49 -21.07
N SER A 409 -19.26 -8.75 -21.27
CA SER A 409 -20.13 -9.90 -21.05
C SER A 409 -20.35 -10.14 -19.54
N PRO A 410 -21.56 -10.59 -19.11
CA PRO A 410 -21.82 -11.02 -17.73
C PRO A 410 -20.80 -12.02 -17.19
N ASP A 411 -20.26 -12.90 -18.03
CA ASP A 411 -19.30 -13.94 -17.58
C ASP A 411 -17.90 -13.39 -17.28
N LYS A 412 -17.61 -12.16 -17.74
CA LYS A 412 -16.30 -11.51 -17.60
C LYS A 412 -16.29 -10.42 -16.54
N ILE A 413 -17.44 -10.09 -15.96
CA ILE A 413 -17.51 -9.07 -14.92
C ILE A 413 -16.84 -9.57 -13.63
N ASP A 414 -15.89 -8.80 -13.12
CA ASP A 414 -15.21 -9.15 -11.87
C ASP A 414 -16.07 -8.71 -10.67
N LEU A 415 -17.03 -9.56 -10.29
CA LEU A 415 -17.92 -9.33 -9.16
C LEU A 415 -17.17 -9.19 -7.83
N VAL A 416 -16.00 -9.84 -7.70
CA VAL A 416 -15.14 -9.74 -6.52
C VAL A 416 -14.55 -8.34 -6.43
N ALA A 417 -13.96 -7.83 -7.51
CA ALA A 417 -13.49 -6.45 -7.57
C ALA A 417 -14.63 -5.45 -7.37
N LEU A 418 -15.80 -5.66 -7.98
CA LEU A 418 -16.96 -4.79 -7.72
C LEU A 418 -17.27 -4.74 -6.23
N ARG A 419 -17.48 -5.88 -5.55
CA ARG A 419 -17.85 -5.90 -4.12
C ARG A 419 -16.79 -5.29 -3.19
N PHE A 420 -15.52 -5.61 -3.42
CA PHE A 420 -14.45 -5.29 -2.47
C PHE A 420 -13.64 -4.04 -2.81
N ASP A 421 -13.47 -3.69 -4.10
CA ASP A 421 -12.81 -2.45 -4.53
C ASP A 421 -13.83 -1.32 -4.81
N GLY A 422 -15.07 -1.67 -5.17
CA GLY A 422 -16.14 -0.70 -5.45
C GLY A 422 -16.82 -0.14 -4.20
N ALA A 423 -16.39 -0.58 -3.02
CA ALA A 423 -16.88 -0.12 -1.73
C ALA A 423 -18.43 -0.22 -1.67
N ARG A 424 -19.15 0.72 -1.04
CA ARG A 424 -20.63 0.67 -0.99
C ARG A 424 -21.28 0.60 -2.38
N TRP A 425 -20.78 1.35 -3.36
CA TRP A 425 -21.35 1.40 -4.71
C TRP A 425 -21.25 0.05 -5.40
N GLY A 426 -20.15 -0.65 -5.13
CA GLY A 426 -19.91 -1.99 -5.63
C GLY A 426 -20.81 -3.02 -4.99
N GLN A 427 -21.06 -2.93 -3.68
CA GLN A 427 -22.06 -3.77 -3.01
C GLN A 427 -23.47 -3.55 -3.57
N ASP A 428 -23.87 -2.29 -3.74
CA ASP A 428 -25.17 -1.93 -4.32
C ASP A 428 -25.29 -2.45 -5.76
N ALA A 429 -24.22 -2.34 -6.55
CA ALA A 429 -24.17 -2.86 -7.91
C ALA A 429 -24.27 -4.39 -7.95
N VAL A 430 -23.50 -5.13 -7.14
CA VAL A 430 -23.57 -6.61 -7.10
C VAL A 430 -24.93 -7.07 -6.59
N THR A 431 -25.52 -6.38 -5.62
CA THR A 431 -26.88 -6.64 -5.14
C THR A 431 -27.90 -6.45 -6.25
N SER A 432 -27.78 -5.38 -7.04
CA SER A 432 -28.65 -5.14 -8.20
C SER A 432 -28.46 -6.19 -9.30
N LEU A 433 -27.24 -6.68 -9.51
CA LEU A 433 -26.93 -7.69 -10.52
C LEU A 433 -27.49 -9.09 -10.18
N ARG A 434 -27.78 -9.36 -8.90
CA ARG A 434 -28.36 -10.64 -8.46
C ARG A 434 -29.73 -10.93 -9.09
N GLU A 435 -30.44 -9.90 -9.50
CA GLU A 435 -31.81 -10.00 -10.04
C GLU A 435 -31.93 -9.31 -11.41
N ALA A 436 -30.81 -8.82 -11.97
CA ALA A 436 -30.81 -8.10 -13.23
C ALA A 436 -31.05 -9.03 -14.42
N THR A 437 -31.79 -8.56 -15.41
CA THR A 437 -31.99 -9.25 -16.68
C THR A 437 -31.78 -8.26 -17.83
N ASP A 438 -31.16 -8.70 -18.91
CA ASP A 438 -30.95 -7.90 -20.12
C ASP A 438 -31.22 -8.76 -21.36
N SER A 439 -31.81 -8.17 -22.39
CA SER A 439 -32.11 -8.85 -23.66
C SER A 439 -30.88 -9.35 -24.40
N HIS A 440 -29.71 -8.78 -24.11
CA HIS A 440 -28.44 -9.21 -24.71
C HIS A 440 -27.82 -10.44 -24.04
N TRP A 441 -28.31 -10.85 -22.86
CA TRP A 441 -27.73 -11.96 -22.11
C TRP A 441 -28.45 -13.26 -22.44
N THR A 442 -27.69 -14.35 -22.56
CA THR A 442 -28.33 -15.67 -22.62
C THR A 442 -28.90 -16.04 -21.26
N LYS A 443 -29.82 -17.03 -21.25
CA LYS A 443 -30.38 -17.56 -20.01
C LYS A 443 -29.28 -18.11 -19.08
N GLU A 444 -28.31 -18.84 -19.66
CA GLU A 444 -27.16 -19.40 -18.93
C GLU A 444 -26.28 -18.31 -18.30
N GLN A 445 -25.99 -17.23 -19.05
CA GLN A 445 -25.22 -16.09 -18.54
C GLN A 445 -25.93 -15.38 -17.38
N THR A 446 -27.26 -15.25 -17.50
CA THR A 446 -28.09 -14.62 -16.46
C THR A 446 -28.09 -15.46 -15.18
N GLU A 447 -28.31 -16.77 -15.31
CA GLU A 447 -28.29 -17.71 -14.18
C GLU A 447 -26.92 -17.75 -13.49
N ALA A 448 -25.83 -17.82 -14.27
CA ALA A 448 -24.47 -17.78 -13.76
C ALA A 448 -24.16 -16.46 -13.03
N LEU A 449 -24.57 -15.32 -13.60
CA LEU A 449 -24.40 -14.01 -12.98
C LEU A 449 -25.13 -13.93 -11.63
N HIS A 450 -26.38 -14.38 -11.57
CA HIS A 450 -27.20 -14.37 -10.34
C HIS A 450 -26.59 -15.25 -9.24
N ALA A 451 -26.17 -16.46 -9.61
CA ALA A 451 -25.52 -17.39 -8.70
C ALA A 451 -24.21 -16.81 -8.15
N ASN A 452 -23.36 -16.28 -9.04
CA ASN A 452 -22.07 -15.70 -8.67
C ASN A 452 -22.24 -14.43 -7.84
N ALA A 453 -23.22 -13.57 -8.13
CA ALA A 453 -23.51 -12.37 -7.34
C ALA A 453 -23.96 -12.74 -5.93
N THR A 454 -24.87 -13.73 -5.80
CA THR A 454 -25.33 -14.24 -4.50
C THR A 454 -24.17 -14.81 -3.69
N MET A 455 -23.35 -15.65 -4.33
CA MET A 455 -22.19 -16.26 -3.70
C MET A 455 -21.17 -15.21 -3.27
N VAL A 456 -20.82 -14.26 -4.15
CA VAL A 456 -19.88 -13.18 -3.82
C VAL A 456 -20.40 -12.37 -2.66
N LEU A 457 -21.69 -12.04 -2.57
CA LEU A 457 -22.28 -11.31 -1.44
C LEU A 457 -22.21 -12.09 -0.12
N SER A 458 -22.24 -13.42 -0.16
CA SER A 458 -22.24 -14.28 1.03
C SER A 458 -20.88 -14.42 1.74
N LYS A 459 -19.76 -14.10 1.08
CA LYS A 459 -18.41 -14.35 1.64
C LYS A 459 -17.94 -13.23 2.57
N GLU A 460 -17.16 -13.54 3.59
CA GLU A 460 -16.68 -12.53 4.55
C GLU A 460 -15.40 -11.82 4.12
N ASN A 461 -14.64 -12.38 3.18
CA ASN A 461 -13.43 -11.71 2.70
C ASN A 461 -13.18 -11.97 1.21
N ARG A 462 -12.29 -11.17 0.64
CA ARG A 462 -11.95 -11.20 -0.78
C ARG A 462 -11.37 -12.53 -1.20
N TYR A 463 -10.56 -13.16 -0.35
CA TYR A 463 -9.90 -14.42 -0.67
C TYR A 463 -10.94 -15.53 -0.86
N LEU A 464 -11.85 -15.69 0.11
CA LEU A 464 -12.94 -16.67 0.03
C LEU A 464 -13.88 -16.41 -1.16
N ALA A 465 -14.15 -15.14 -1.48
CA ALA A 465 -14.93 -14.78 -2.66
C ALA A 465 -14.20 -15.12 -3.96
N ALA A 466 -12.92 -14.79 -4.07
CA ALA A 466 -12.12 -15.08 -5.26
C ALA A 466 -11.97 -16.59 -5.49
N THR A 467 -11.72 -17.37 -4.45
CA THR A 467 -11.67 -18.84 -4.56
C THR A 467 -13.01 -19.41 -5.01
N ALA A 468 -14.12 -18.95 -4.44
CA ALA A 468 -15.45 -19.43 -4.80
C ALA A 468 -15.92 -18.95 -6.19
N SER A 469 -15.49 -17.78 -6.66
CA SER A 469 -15.85 -17.20 -7.97
C SER A 469 -15.08 -17.81 -9.15
N ARG A 470 -13.99 -18.54 -8.89
CA ARG A 470 -13.33 -19.31 -9.95
C ARG A 470 -14.30 -20.38 -10.42
N ARG A 471 -14.41 -20.54 -11.75
CA ARG A 471 -15.42 -21.41 -12.40
C ARG A 471 -15.64 -22.69 -11.58
N PRO A 472 -16.89 -23.11 -11.33
CA PRO A 472 -17.15 -24.44 -10.83
C PRO A 472 -16.66 -25.43 -11.90
N GLN A 473 -15.41 -25.86 -11.81
CA GLN A 473 -15.01 -27.09 -12.45
C GLN A 473 -15.76 -28.16 -11.70
N THR A 474 -16.58 -28.94 -12.40
CA THR A 474 -17.18 -30.10 -11.75
C THR A 474 -16.04 -30.98 -11.24
N ALA A 475 -16.25 -31.73 -10.17
CA ALA A 475 -15.24 -32.68 -9.73
C ALA A 475 -14.84 -33.66 -10.86
N ALA A 476 -15.75 -33.92 -11.81
CA ALA A 476 -15.46 -34.67 -13.03
C ALA A 476 -14.46 -33.96 -13.96
N ASP A 477 -14.55 -32.63 -14.12
CA ASP A 477 -13.61 -31.84 -14.93
C ASP A 477 -12.21 -31.78 -14.30
N GLN A 478 -12.13 -31.71 -12.97
CA GLN A 478 -10.85 -31.72 -12.26
C GLN A 478 -10.18 -33.09 -12.29
N VAL A 479 -10.95 -34.18 -12.09
CA VAL A 479 -10.42 -35.54 -12.22
C VAL A 479 -9.93 -35.80 -13.65
N ARG A 480 -10.56 -35.23 -14.68
CA ARG A 480 -10.09 -35.31 -16.08
C ARG A 480 -8.74 -34.62 -16.33
N LYS A 481 -8.39 -33.60 -15.53
CA LYS A 481 -7.12 -32.88 -15.64
C LYS A 481 -5.97 -33.56 -14.88
N LEU A 482 -6.26 -34.55 -14.04
CA LEU A 482 -5.24 -35.33 -13.33
C LEU A 482 -4.55 -36.31 -14.27
N LYS A 483 -3.22 -36.27 -14.34
CA LYS A 483 -2.41 -37.34 -14.93
C LYS A 483 -2.17 -38.41 -13.88
N VAL A 484 -2.69 -39.59 -14.13
CA VAL A 484 -2.57 -40.72 -13.20
C VAL A 484 -1.42 -41.62 -13.63
N TYR A 485 -0.55 -41.95 -12.67
CA TYR A 485 0.58 -42.84 -12.84
C TYR A 485 0.41 -44.12 -12.02
N PRO A 486 0.83 -45.28 -12.54
CA PRO A 486 1.42 -45.50 -13.87
C PRO A 486 0.42 -45.25 -15.01
N ALA A 487 0.92 -44.87 -16.18
CA ALA A 487 0.09 -44.46 -17.32
C ALA A 487 -0.92 -45.55 -17.71
N GLY A 488 -2.17 -45.16 -17.92
CA GLY A 488 -3.28 -46.07 -18.24
C GLY A 488 -4.09 -46.54 -17.02
N ARG A 489 -3.65 -46.23 -15.79
CA ARG A 489 -4.44 -46.44 -14.58
C ARG A 489 -5.47 -45.31 -14.40
N ALA A 490 -6.66 -45.63 -13.91
CA ALA A 490 -7.63 -44.64 -13.46
C ALA A 490 -7.47 -44.37 -11.95
N LEU A 491 -7.91 -43.20 -11.49
CA LEU A 491 -8.01 -42.91 -10.07
C LEU A 491 -9.06 -43.84 -9.42
N PRO A 492 -8.81 -44.41 -8.22
CA PRO A 492 -9.79 -45.25 -7.54
C PRO A 492 -11.12 -44.52 -7.33
N ALA A 493 -12.25 -45.14 -7.67
CA ALA A 493 -13.57 -44.50 -7.58
C ALA A 493 -13.92 -44.02 -6.16
N GLY A 494 -13.55 -44.79 -5.13
CA GLY A 494 -13.75 -44.39 -3.74
C GLY A 494 -12.93 -43.15 -3.33
N LEU A 495 -11.76 -42.94 -3.94
CA LEU A 495 -10.98 -41.73 -3.71
C LEU A 495 -11.61 -40.52 -4.40
N VAL A 496 -12.17 -40.71 -5.59
CA VAL A 496 -12.90 -39.65 -6.32
C VAL A 496 -14.08 -39.12 -5.50
N GLU A 497 -14.81 -39.99 -4.81
CA GLU A 497 -15.91 -39.58 -3.92
C GLU A 497 -15.40 -38.82 -2.67
N VAL A 498 -14.30 -39.27 -2.05
CA VAL A 498 -13.69 -38.57 -0.91
C VAL A 498 -13.17 -37.18 -1.29
N LEU A 499 -12.65 -37.04 -2.50
CA LEU A 499 -12.19 -35.77 -3.05
C LEU A 499 -13.35 -34.82 -3.36
N LYS A 500 -14.51 -35.36 -3.79
CA LYS A 500 -15.76 -34.60 -3.96
C LYS A 500 -16.32 -34.11 -2.63
N ASP A 501 -16.48 -35.01 -1.66
CA ASP A 501 -17.16 -34.74 -0.39
C ASP A 501 -16.39 -33.74 0.50
N ASN A 502 -15.06 -33.81 0.50
CA ASN A 502 -14.23 -32.93 1.34
C ASN A 502 -13.99 -31.53 0.73
N ASN A 503 -14.58 -31.23 -0.43
CA ASN A 503 -14.40 -29.96 -1.16
C ASN A 503 -12.92 -29.59 -1.43
N ARG A 504 -11.99 -30.55 -1.29
CA ARG A 504 -10.54 -30.33 -1.48
C ARG A 504 -10.15 -30.12 -2.93
N LEU A 505 -10.96 -30.68 -3.83
CA LEU A 505 -10.94 -30.39 -5.25
C LEU A 505 -11.28 -28.91 -5.57
N HIS A 506 -12.06 -28.24 -4.72
CA HIS A 506 -12.39 -26.82 -4.86
C HIS A 506 -11.29 -25.88 -4.32
N ASP A 507 -10.57 -26.29 -3.28
CA ASP A 507 -9.48 -25.52 -2.65
C ASP A 507 -8.09 -25.81 -3.26
N SER A 508 -7.93 -26.86 -4.07
CA SER A 508 -6.68 -27.20 -4.79
C SER A 508 -6.45 -26.26 -5.97
N SER A 509 -6.19 -24.99 -5.65
CA SER A 509 -6.17 -23.88 -6.60
C SER A 509 -4.98 -23.86 -7.58
N SER A 510 -4.17 -24.92 -7.70
CA SER A 510 -3.09 -24.94 -8.70
C SER A 510 -3.17 -26.09 -9.69
N CYS A 511 -3.89 -27.17 -9.41
CA CYS A 511 -4.13 -28.23 -10.41
C CYS A 511 -5.13 -27.84 -11.49
N ALA A 512 -5.95 -26.84 -11.20
CA ALA A 512 -7.07 -26.44 -12.02
C ALA A 512 -6.83 -25.14 -12.80
N ASP A 513 -5.75 -24.41 -12.49
CA ASP A 513 -5.62 -22.95 -12.76
C ASP A 513 -4.71 -22.60 -13.96
N THR A 514 -3.95 -23.56 -14.49
CA THR A 514 -3.16 -23.37 -15.72
C THR A 514 -3.54 -24.43 -16.74
N ASP A 515 -3.77 -24.02 -18.00
CA ASP A 515 -3.99 -24.95 -19.12
C ASP A 515 -2.73 -25.79 -19.46
N ASP A 516 -1.59 -25.51 -18.79
CA ASP A 516 -0.25 -26.02 -19.13
C ASP A 516 0.41 -26.89 -18.04
N GLU A 517 -0.13 -26.96 -16.82
CA GLU A 517 0.40 -27.83 -15.76
C GLU A 517 -0.64 -28.86 -15.33
N SER A 518 -0.53 -30.08 -15.86
CA SER A 518 -1.28 -31.24 -15.36
C SER A 518 -0.84 -31.57 -13.93
N CYS A 519 -1.79 -31.76 -13.01
CA CYS A 519 -1.47 -32.33 -11.72
C CYS A 519 -1.31 -33.84 -11.79
N ASP A 520 -0.26 -34.33 -11.12
CA ASP A 520 0.08 -35.74 -11.14
C ASP A 520 -0.50 -36.43 -9.90
N ALA A 521 -1.09 -37.60 -10.13
CA ALA A 521 -1.54 -38.52 -9.09
C ALA A 521 -0.79 -39.83 -9.25
N PHE A 522 -0.03 -40.22 -8.22
CA PHE A 522 0.78 -41.44 -8.23
C PHE A 522 0.10 -42.47 -7.35
N VAL A 523 -0.41 -43.54 -7.98
CA VAL A 523 -1.01 -44.63 -7.25
C VAL A 523 0.09 -45.65 -6.94
N ILE A 524 0.38 -45.81 -5.65
CA ILE A 524 1.53 -46.52 -5.10
C ILE A 524 1.09 -47.55 -4.06
N THR A 525 2.02 -48.42 -3.66
CA THR A 525 1.85 -49.30 -2.50
C THR A 525 2.97 -48.99 -1.51
N LEU A 526 2.62 -48.57 -0.29
CA LEU A 526 3.61 -48.16 0.71
C LEU A 526 4.44 -49.33 1.23
N GLN A 527 3.81 -50.50 1.41
CA GLN A 527 4.47 -51.74 1.83
C GLN A 527 3.83 -52.95 1.14
N PRO A 528 4.59 -54.00 0.81
CA PRO A 528 4.02 -55.24 0.27
C PRO A 528 2.91 -55.80 1.18
N GLY A 529 1.72 -56.03 0.62
CA GLY A 529 0.57 -56.55 1.35
C GLY A 529 -0.33 -55.48 2.02
N GLN A 530 0.00 -54.19 1.91
CA GLN A 530 -0.89 -53.10 2.34
C GLN A 530 -1.86 -52.66 1.22
N PRO A 531 -3.01 -52.07 1.59
CA PRO A 531 -3.91 -51.42 0.63
C PRO A 531 -3.20 -50.32 -0.17
N GLU A 532 -3.76 -49.99 -1.33
CA GLU A 532 -3.22 -48.94 -2.19
C GLU A 532 -3.21 -47.57 -1.51
N ALA A 533 -2.24 -46.76 -1.89
CA ALA A 533 -2.14 -45.36 -1.50
C ALA A 533 -2.00 -44.48 -2.74
N VAL A 534 -2.43 -43.23 -2.63
CA VAL A 534 -2.32 -42.24 -3.71
C VAL A 534 -1.60 -41.02 -3.18
N ILE A 535 -0.47 -40.69 -3.80
CA ILE A 535 0.18 -39.39 -3.64
C ILE A 535 -0.47 -38.45 -4.65
N LEU A 536 -1.08 -37.38 -4.14
CA LEU A 536 -1.73 -36.36 -4.96
C LEU A 536 -1.04 -35.01 -4.73
N GLN A 537 -0.59 -34.38 -5.81
CA GLN A 537 -0.23 -32.98 -5.77
C GLN A 537 -1.52 -32.15 -5.78
N GLU A 538 -1.82 -31.42 -4.69
CA GLU A 538 -3.00 -30.55 -4.61
C GLU A 538 -2.65 -29.13 -5.09
N ASN A 539 -1.43 -28.67 -4.82
CA ASN A 539 -0.93 -27.45 -5.43
C ASN A 539 0.61 -27.43 -5.54
N ALA A 540 1.18 -26.32 -6.02
CA ALA A 540 2.62 -26.10 -6.15
C ALA A 540 3.41 -26.28 -4.83
N TYR A 541 2.74 -26.21 -3.68
CA TYR A 541 3.34 -26.24 -2.35
C TYR A 541 2.78 -27.35 -1.44
N SER A 542 1.78 -28.11 -1.90
CA SER A 542 1.06 -29.10 -1.09
C SER A 542 0.96 -30.42 -1.83
N THR A 543 1.56 -31.46 -1.24
CA THR A 543 1.44 -32.84 -1.67
C THR A 543 0.85 -33.66 -0.52
N VAL A 544 -0.20 -34.41 -0.80
CA VAL A 544 -0.94 -35.19 0.20
C VAL A 544 -0.90 -36.68 -0.12
N LEU A 545 -1.02 -37.50 0.92
CA LEU A 545 -1.11 -38.95 0.82
C LEU A 545 -2.51 -39.39 1.24
N TYR A 546 -3.21 -40.06 0.34
CA TYR A 546 -4.43 -40.80 0.65
C TYR A 546 -4.12 -42.28 0.77
N GLN A 547 -4.78 -42.97 1.69
CA GLN A 547 -4.64 -44.41 1.84
C GLN A 547 -6.03 -45.04 2.01
N GLN A 548 -6.17 -46.22 1.43
CA GLN A 548 -7.32 -47.06 1.65
C GLN A 548 -7.15 -47.84 2.97
N ASN A 549 -8.16 -47.86 3.82
CA ASN A 549 -8.15 -48.69 5.03
C ASN A 549 -8.49 -50.16 4.71
N GLU A 550 -8.38 -51.07 5.69
CA GLU A 550 -8.65 -52.51 5.51
C GLU A 550 -10.10 -52.81 5.07
N THR A 551 -11.04 -51.89 5.33
CA THR A 551 -12.45 -51.99 4.91
C THR A 551 -12.71 -51.41 3.52
N GLY A 552 -11.67 -50.96 2.81
CA GLY A 552 -11.79 -50.43 1.45
C GLY A 552 -12.15 -48.95 1.35
N VAL A 553 -12.24 -48.22 2.47
CA VAL A 553 -12.60 -46.80 2.53
C VAL A 553 -11.34 -45.93 2.39
N TRP A 554 -11.39 -44.94 1.51
CA TRP A 554 -10.31 -43.98 1.30
C TRP A 554 -10.35 -42.86 2.35
N SER A 555 -9.18 -42.46 2.84
CA SER A 555 -9.07 -41.31 3.75
C SER A 555 -7.71 -40.63 3.60
N LEU A 556 -7.62 -39.38 4.05
CA LEU A 556 -6.34 -38.66 4.11
C LEU A 556 -5.44 -39.32 5.15
N ALA A 557 -4.30 -39.86 4.71
CA ALA A 557 -3.31 -40.50 5.56
C ALA A 557 -2.26 -39.50 6.08
N GLY A 558 -1.94 -38.45 5.32
CA GLY A 558 -1.00 -37.42 5.78
C GLY A 558 -0.59 -36.41 4.71
N TYR A 559 0.34 -35.54 5.09
CA TYR A 559 0.95 -34.52 4.25
C TYR A 559 2.43 -34.86 4.00
N LEU A 560 2.90 -34.67 2.77
CA LEU A 560 4.29 -34.86 2.41
C LEU A 560 5.01 -33.50 2.46
N SER A 561 6.18 -33.47 3.09
CA SER A 561 6.91 -32.24 3.43
C SER A 561 7.68 -31.61 2.26
N VAL A 562 7.61 -32.17 1.05
CA VAL A 562 8.40 -31.73 -0.11
C VAL A 562 7.50 -31.61 -1.35
N PRO A 563 7.56 -30.49 -2.10
CA PRO A 563 6.94 -30.39 -3.41
C PRO A 563 7.60 -31.36 -4.39
N ILE A 564 6.83 -31.96 -5.30
CA ILE A 564 7.34 -32.95 -6.26
C ILE A 564 8.23 -32.25 -7.30
N CYS A 565 9.54 -32.25 -7.07
CA CYS A 565 10.52 -31.76 -8.03
C CYS A 565 10.83 -32.81 -9.12
N PRO A 566 11.47 -32.43 -10.25
CA PRO A 566 11.64 -33.30 -11.40
C PRO A 566 12.25 -34.67 -11.07
N ALA A 567 13.29 -34.71 -10.23
CA ALA A 567 13.92 -35.98 -9.84
C ALA A 567 12.98 -36.90 -9.03
N VAL A 568 12.15 -36.33 -8.16
CA VAL A 568 11.15 -37.08 -7.39
C VAL A 568 10.00 -37.52 -8.29
N ARG A 569 9.55 -36.64 -9.21
CA ARG A 569 8.56 -36.96 -10.23
C ARG A 569 9.00 -38.18 -11.04
N ASP A 570 10.19 -38.13 -11.63
CA ASP A 570 10.73 -39.21 -12.46
C ASP A 570 10.84 -40.55 -11.70
N ALA A 571 11.18 -40.50 -10.41
CA ALA A 571 11.25 -41.69 -9.55
C ALA A 571 9.85 -42.24 -9.23
N LEU A 572 8.89 -41.37 -8.92
CA LEU A 572 7.49 -41.74 -8.67
C LEU A 572 6.82 -42.31 -9.92
N GLU A 573 7.07 -41.74 -11.10
CA GLU A 573 6.57 -42.26 -12.38
C GLU A 573 7.08 -43.67 -12.65
N LYS A 574 8.34 -43.96 -12.30
CA LYS A 574 8.97 -45.29 -12.41
C LYS A 574 8.56 -46.25 -11.28
N GLY A 575 7.72 -45.82 -10.35
CA GLY A 575 7.30 -46.63 -9.20
C GLY A 575 8.43 -46.91 -8.20
N GLN A 576 9.49 -46.09 -8.18
CA GLN A 576 10.65 -46.24 -7.29
C GLN A 576 10.34 -45.69 -5.90
N VAL A 577 9.39 -46.32 -5.21
CA VAL A 577 8.95 -45.93 -3.87
C VAL A 577 9.43 -46.96 -2.86
N THR A 578 10.14 -46.48 -1.83
CA THR A 578 10.53 -47.29 -0.67
C THR A 578 10.08 -46.59 0.59
N ALA A 579 9.40 -47.31 1.47
CA ALA A 579 9.04 -46.80 2.79
C ALA A 579 10.24 -46.93 3.74
N ALA A 580 10.57 -45.85 4.42
CA ALA A 580 11.56 -45.83 5.49
C ALA A 580 10.86 -45.55 6.84
N PRO A 581 11.26 -46.20 7.94
CA PRO A 581 10.72 -45.90 9.26
C PRO A 581 11.07 -44.46 9.66
N HIS A 582 10.15 -43.81 10.37
CA HIS A 582 10.38 -42.45 10.88
C HIS A 582 11.58 -42.45 11.85
N PRO A 583 12.54 -41.53 11.71
CA PRO A 583 13.81 -41.56 12.47
C PRO A 583 13.62 -41.29 13.97
N TRP A 584 12.48 -40.72 14.35
CA TRP A 584 12.14 -40.41 15.73
C TRP A 584 10.83 -41.06 16.14
N PRO A 585 10.71 -41.56 17.38
CA PRO A 585 9.44 -42.02 17.92
C PRO A 585 8.51 -40.83 18.20
N ASP A 586 7.20 -41.06 18.07
CA ASP A 586 6.21 -40.08 18.48
C ASP A 586 6.17 -39.94 20.00
N LEU A 587 5.80 -38.75 20.47
CA LEU A 587 5.65 -38.49 21.90
C LEU A 587 4.21 -38.74 22.32
N ILE A 588 4.00 -39.47 23.41
CA ILE A 588 2.66 -39.60 24.03
C ILE A 588 2.63 -38.73 25.28
N VAL A 589 1.81 -37.68 25.27
CA VAL A 589 1.64 -36.76 26.40
C VAL A 589 0.18 -36.77 26.81
N GLY A 590 -0.10 -37.28 28.02
CA GLY A 590 -1.47 -37.35 28.54
C GLY A 590 -2.44 -38.18 27.68
N GLY A 591 -1.95 -39.22 27.00
CA GLY A 591 -2.75 -40.05 26.08
C GLY A 591 -2.93 -39.45 24.68
N VAL A 592 -2.38 -38.25 24.42
CA VAL A 592 -2.37 -37.62 23.09
C VAL A 592 -1.04 -37.93 22.40
N ARG A 593 -1.12 -38.44 21.17
CA ARG A 593 0.05 -38.70 20.31
C ARG A 593 0.46 -37.41 19.60
N LEU A 594 1.69 -36.97 19.83
CA LEU A 594 2.32 -35.84 19.17
C LEU A 594 3.33 -36.36 18.14
N ASN A 595 3.04 -36.12 16.86
CA ASN A 595 3.91 -36.56 15.77
C ASN A 595 5.07 -35.58 15.57
N ILE A 596 6.29 -36.08 15.49
CA ILE A 596 7.47 -35.24 15.20
C ILE A 596 7.59 -35.09 13.68
N MET A 597 7.44 -33.88 13.15
CA MET A 597 7.63 -33.61 11.72
C MET A 597 9.08 -33.20 11.44
N LEU A 598 9.70 -33.82 10.43
CA LEU A 598 11.02 -33.43 9.95
C LEU A 598 10.97 -32.03 9.29
N PRO A 599 12.01 -31.19 9.44
CA PRO A 599 12.12 -29.95 8.68
C PRO A 599 12.15 -30.26 7.18
N THR A 600 11.54 -29.37 6.39
CA THR A 600 11.42 -29.50 4.93
C THR A 600 12.79 -29.72 4.28
N VAL A 601 12.94 -30.83 3.57
CA VAL A 601 14.15 -31.15 2.79
C VAL A 601 14.01 -30.49 1.42
N ASN A 602 14.98 -29.66 1.04
CA ASN A 602 15.02 -29.07 -0.31
C ASN A 602 15.43 -30.13 -1.33
N CYS A 603 14.85 -30.08 -2.52
CA CYS A 603 15.27 -30.97 -3.60
C CYS A 603 16.76 -30.79 -3.90
N PRO A 604 17.50 -31.89 -4.14
CA PRO A 604 18.91 -31.80 -4.49
C PRO A 604 19.05 -30.94 -5.74
N THR A 605 19.89 -29.91 -5.67
CA THR A 605 20.26 -29.13 -6.86
C THR A 605 20.93 -30.08 -7.85
N PRO A 606 20.55 -30.07 -9.14
CA PRO A 606 21.29 -30.83 -10.14
C PRO A 606 22.76 -30.42 -10.02
N GLY A 607 23.64 -31.42 -9.84
CA GLY A 607 25.07 -31.19 -9.77
C GLY A 607 25.56 -30.50 -11.05
N PRO A 608 26.71 -29.79 -10.99
CA PRO A 608 27.29 -29.12 -12.15
C PRO A 608 27.59 -30.06 -13.32
#